data_AF-A0A0D3EYX0-F1
#
_entry.id   AF-A0A0D3EYX0-F1
#
_cell.length_a   1.000
_cell.length_b   1.000
_cell.length_c   1.000
_cell.angle_alpha   90.00
_cell.angle_beta   90.00
_cell.angle_gamma   90.00
#
_symmetry.space_group_name_H-M   'P 1'
#
loop_
_entity.id
_entity.type
_entity.pdbx_description
1 polymer ?
#
loop_
_entity_poly.entity_id
_entity_poly.type
_entity_poly.pdbx_seq_one_letter_code
_entity_poly.pdbx_strand_id
1 'polypeptide(L)'
;MGEARRVFDVAEERDDVSWNSLVSGYVRAGAREEMVRVFAMMRGGGMGLNSFALGSVIKCCSGRGDGTMDIAEAVHGCVIKAGLDSDVFLVSAMIDMYAKKGALVEAAALFRSVQEPNVVMFNTMIAGFCRTETVIGKEVASEALTLYSEVQSRGMQPTEFTFSSVLRACNLAGYLEFGKQIHGQVIKYTFQEDDFIGSALIDLYFNSGCMEDGFRCFRSSPKHDIVTWTAMVSGCVQNELHEKALSLFHESLGAGLKPDLFTISSVMNACASLAVARAGEQIQCFATKSGFDRFTVMGNSCVHMYARSGDVDAATRRFQEMESHDVVSWSAVISCHAQHGCARDALHFFDEMVDAKVVPNEITFLGVLTACSHGGLVDEGLRYYETMNKDYGLSPTIKHCTCVVDLLGRAGRLADAEAFISNSIFHADPVIWRSLLASCRIHRDLERGQLVANRIMELEPTSSASYVILYNMYLDAGELSLASKTRDLMKQRGVKKEPGLSWIELKCGVHSFVAGDKSHPESSAIYTKLEEMLSRIEKLATTDTEISKREQNLMNCHSEKLAVALGMIHLPQSAPIRVMKNLRVCRDCHSTMKLISKSENREIILRDPIRFHHFRDGSCSCADYW
;
A
#
# COMPACT_ATOMS: atom_id res chain seq x y z
N MET A 1 19.37 -16.15 36.04
CA MET A 1 20.37 -16.98 35.33
C MET A 1 21.73 -17.03 36.02
N GLY A 2 22.32 -15.90 36.47
CA GLY A 2 23.62 -15.92 37.16
C GLY A 2 23.66 -16.81 38.41
N GLU A 3 22.59 -16.86 39.21
CA GLU A 3 22.50 -17.73 40.39
C GLU A 3 22.41 -19.22 40.03
N ALA A 4 21.60 -19.57 39.02
CA ALA A 4 21.49 -20.94 38.53
C ALA A 4 22.83 -21.47 38.00
N ARG A 5 23.58 -20.61 37.29
CA ARG A 5 24.94 -20.95 36.83
C ARG A 5 25.90 -21.16 37.99
N ARG A 6 25.86 -20.28 39.00
CA ARG A 6 26.69 -20.41 40.20
C ARG A 6 26.42 -21.73 40.91
N VAL A 7 25.16 -22.07 41.19
CA VAL A 7 24.76 -23.33 41.85
C VAL A 7 25.26 -24.54 41.05
N PHE A 8 25.14 -24.49 39.73
CA PHE A 8 25.63 -25.54 38.84
C PHE A 8 27.16 -25.70 38.88
N ASP A 9 27.90 -24.59 38.93
CA ASP A 9 29.36 -24.60 38.94
C ASP A 9 29.92 -25.16 40.27
N VAL A 10 29.24 -24.96 41.42
CA VAL A 10 29.67 -25.50 42.73
C VAL A 10 29.17 -26.92 43.04
N ALA A 11 28.33 -27.51 42.18
CA ALA A 11 27.83 -28.87 42.41
C ALA A 11 28.95 -29.91 42.30
N GLU A 12 29.05 -30.80 43.30
CA GLU A 12 30.06 -31.90 43.33
C GLU A 12 29.78 -32.96 42.26
N GLU A 13 28.51 -33.23 41.96
CA GLU A 13 28.07 -34.10 40.88
C GLU A 13 27.11 -33.36 39.94
N ARG A 14 27.29 -33.55 38.63
CA ARG A 14 26.45 -32.97 37.59
C ARG A 14 25.89 -34.09 36.73
N ASP A 15 24.60 -34.33 36.85
CA ASP A 15 23.85 -35.35 36.12
C ASP A 15 23.14 -34.78 34.87
N ASP A 16 22.47 -35.64 34.09
CA ASP A 16 21.70 -35.23 32.91
C ASP A 16 20.67 -34.13 33.20
N VAL A 17 20.02 -34.20 34.37
CA VAL A 17 18.94 -33.28 34.75
C VAL A 17 19.48 -31.88 35.01
N SER A 18 20.61 -31.76 35.73
CA SER A 18 21.25 -30.49 36.02
C SER A 18 21.77 -29.80 34.75
N TRP A 19 22.39 -30.56 33.82
CA TRP A 19 22.82 -30.04 32.51
C TRP A 19 21.64 -29.59 31.65
N ASN A 20 20.60 -30.43 31.52
CA ASN A 20 19.40 -30.11 30.73
C ASN A 20 18.67 -28.88 31.27
N SER A 21 18.60 -28.75 32.60
CA SER A 21 17.97 -27.60 33.26
C SER A 21 18.74 -26.30 33.00
N LEU A 22 20.08 -26.37 33.00
CA LEU A 22 20.92 -25.21 32.71
C LEU A 22 20.79 -24.77 31.25
N VAL A 23 20.83 -25.73 30.31
CA VAL A 23 20.60 -25.46 28.88
C VAL A 23 19.22 -24.84 28.66
N SER A 24 18.15 -25.46 29.20
CA SER A 24 16.78 -24.94 29.09
C SER A 24 16.64 -23.53 29.70
N GLY A 25 17.34 -23.26 30.81
CA GLY A 25 17.38 -21.95 31.45
C GLY A 25 17.96 -20.86 30.55
N TYR A 26 19.11 -21.12 29.91
CA TYR A 26 19.71 -20.17 28.97
C TYR A 26 18.86 -19.98 27.70
N VAL A 27 18.20 -21.05 27.21
CA VAL A 27 17.24 -20.95 26.10
C VAL A 27 16.08 -20.02 26.44
N ARG A 28 15.47 -20.16 27.63
CA ARG A 28 14.37 -19.28 28.07
C ARG A 28 14.81 -17.84 28.28
N ALA A 29 16.07 -17.63 28.66
CA ALA A 29 16.65 -16.30 28.83
C ALA A 29 17.09 -15.64 27.51
N GLY A 30 17.01 -16.34 26.37
CA GLY A 30 17.45 -15.82 25.06
C GLY A 30 18.97 -15.67 24.93
N ALA A 31 19.76 -16.21 25.88
CA ALA A 31 21.22 -16.09 25.93
C ALA A 31 21.87 -17.19 25.08
N ARG A 32 21.90 -16.96 23.77
CA ARG A 32 22.28 -17.94 22.74
C ARG A 32 23.73 -18.38 22.82
N GLU A 33 24.67 -17.45 23.00
CA GLU A 33 26.10 -17.78 23.05
C GLU A 33 26.43 -18.65 24.27
N GLU A 34 25.88 -18.28 25.42
CA GLU A 34 26.06 -19.00 26.68
C GLU A 34 25.43 -20.39 26.60
N MET A 35 24.26 -20.52 25.96
CA MET A 35 23.63 -21.81 25.70
C MET A 35 24.56 -22.73 24.90
N VAL A 36 25.13 -22.24 23.79
CA VAL A 36 26.04 -23.03 22.94
C VAL A 36 27.30 -23.43 23.72
N ARG A 37 27.87 -22.52 24.53
CA ARG A 37 29.03 -22.83 25.39
C ARG A 37 28.70 -23.92 26.42
N VAL A 38 27.55 -23.82 27.10
CA VAL A 38 27.11 -24.83 28.08
C VAL A 38 26.85 -26.18 27.41
N PHE A 39 26.26 -26.18 26.22
CA PHE A 39 26.03 -27.41 25.45
C PHE A 39 27.36 -28.07 25.00
N ALA A 40 28.35 -27.27 24.61
CA ALA A 40 29.70 -27.77 24.31
C ALA A 40 30.39 -28.34 25.56
N MET A 41 30.24 -27.70 26.73
CA MET A 41 30.76 -28.19 28.01
C MET A 41 30.12 -29.51 28.42
N MET A 42 28.79 -29.63 28.29
CA MET A 42 28.05 -30.87 28.54
C MET A 42 28.64 -32.03 27.72
N ARG A 43 28.94 -31.77 26.45
CA ARG A 43 29.60 -32.74 25.56
C ARG A 43 31.05 -33.05 25.93
N GLY A 44 31.83 -32.03 26.30
CA GLY A 44 33.21 -32.19 26.75
C GLY A 44 33.33 -32.98 28.06
N GLY A 45 32.29 -32.97 28.89
CA GLY A 45 32.16 -33.76 30.11
C GLY A 45 31.76 -35.22 29.90
N GLY A 46 31.63 -35.70 28.66
CA GLY A 46 31.31 -37.10 28.35
C GLY A 46 29.83 -37.49 28.51
N MET A 47 28.93 -36.51 28.70
CA MET A 47 27.49 -36.78 28.81
C MET A 47 26.90 -37.15 27.44
N GLY A 48 26.02 -38.16 27.44
CA GLY A 48 25.28 -38.56 26.25
C GLY A 48 24.29 -37.49 25.80
N LEU A 49 24.05 -37.41 24.48
CA LEU A 49 22.99 -36.56 23.95
C LEU A 49 21.63 -37.25 24.18
N ASN A 50 20.66 -36.52 24.72
CA ASN A 50 19.29 -36.99 24.92
C ASN A 50 18.28 -36.05 24.24
N SER A 51 17.05 -36.54 24.02
CA SER A 51 16.00 -35.82 23.28
C SER A 51 15.60 -34.49 23.93
N PHE A 52 15.72 -34.35 25.25
CA PHE A 52 15.38 -33.11 25.96
C PHE A 52 16.44 -32.02 25.79
N ALA A 53 17.72 -32.38 25.87
CA ALA A 53 18.83 -31.48 25.63
C ALA A 53 18.77 -30.94 24.19
N LEU A 54 18.71 -31.85 23.21
CA LEU A 54 18.68 -31.53 21.79
C LEU A 54 17.43 -30.74 21.42
N GLY A 55 16.24 -31.13 21.91
CA GLY A 55 15.01 -30.38 21.66
C GLY A 55 15.03 -28.95 22.20
N SER A 56 15.67 -28.72 23.34
CA SER A 56 15.85 -27.36 23.90
C SER A 56 16.76 -26.51 23.02
N VAL A 57 17.85 -27.09 22.51
CA VAL A 57 18.78 -26.42 21.59
C VAL A 57 18.11 -26.12 20.25
N ILE A 58 17.38 -27.09 19.67
CA ILE A 58 16.62 -26.92 18.42
C ILE A 58 15.64 -25.74 18.55
N LYS A 59 14.87 -25.68 19.64
CA LYS A 59 13.92 -24.59 19.90
C LYS A 59 14.57 -23.21 19.95
N CYS A 60 15.80 -23.12 20.46
CA CYS A 60 16.58 -21.88 20.44
C CYS A 60 17.02 -21.50 19.02
N CYS A 61 17.40 -22.50 18.22
CA CYS A 61 17.77 -22.31 16.83
C CYS A 61 16.59 -21.86 15.97
N SER A 62 15.34 -22.17 16.34
CA SER A 62 14.12 -21.70 15.66
C SER A 62 13.91 -20.17 15.70
N GLY A 63 14.69 -19.41 16.46
CA GLY A 63 14.60 -17.94 16.52
C GLY A 63 15.11 -17.24 15.25
N ARG A 64 14.59 -16.03 14.97
CA ARG A 64 15.05 -15.17 13.87
C ARG A 64 16.40 -14.54 14.24
N GLY A 65 17.41 -14.67 13.37
CA GLY A 65 18.74 -14.07 13.51
C GLY A 65 19.72 -14.67 12.53
N ASP A 66 20.57 -13.82 11.95
CA ASP A 66 21.63 -14.23 11.02
C ASP A 66 22.64 -15.18 11.71
N GLY A 67 23.18 -16.17 10.98
CA GLY A 67 24.14 -17.17 11.49
C GLY A 67 23.57 -18.35 12.30
N THR A 68 22.24 -18.52 12.35
CA THR A 68 21.58 -19.61 13.10
C THR A 68 21.31 -20.88 12.28
N MET A 69 21.47 -20.83 10.96
CA MET A 69 21.26 -21.99 10.08
C MET A 69 22.40 -23.01 10.24
N ASP A 70 23.65 -22.55 10.31
CA ASP A 70 24.81 -23.43 10.52
C ASP A 70 24.70 -24.23 11.84
N ILE A 71 24.21 -23.56 12.90
CA ILE A 71 23.97 -24.20 14.20
C ILE A 71 22.82 -25.20 14.10
N ALA A 72 21.74 -24.86 13.40
CA ALA A 72 20.61 -25.76 13.18
C ALA A 72 21.03 -27.05 12.45
N GLU A 73 21.83 -26.94 11.40
CA GLU A 73 22.37 -28.08 10.66
C GLU A 73 23.35 -28.91 11.51
N ALA A 74 24.21 -28.25 12.30
CA ALA A 74 25.12 -28.94 13.21
C ALA A 74 24.36 -29.74 14.28
N VAL A 75 23.27 -29.20 14.81
CA VAL A 75 22.40 -29.86 15.79
C VAL A 75 21.64 -31.01 15.14
N HIS A 76 21.12 -30.85 13.93
CA HIS A 76 20.54 -31.96 13.15
C HIS A 76 21.55 -33.09 12.97
N GLY A 77 22.80 -32.79 12.59
CA GLY A 77 23.88 -33.79 12.53
C GLY A 77 24.15 -34.48 13.87
N CYS A 78 23.98 -33.79 15.00
CA CYS A 78 24.10 -34.38 16.33
C CYS A 78 22.94 -35.34 16.65
N VAL A 79 21.72 -35.03 16.22
CA VAL A 79 20.54 -35.91 16.36
C VAL A 79 20.77 -37.23 15.62
N ILE A 80 21.24 -37.16 14.36
CA ILE A 80 21.55 -38.35 13.55
C ILE A 80 22.68 -39.16 14.18
N LYS A 81 23.78 -38.52 14.59
CA LYS A 81 24.92 -39.21 15.22
C LYS A 81 24.55 -39.88 16.55
N ALA A 82 23.58 -39.33 17.27
CA ALA A 82 23.06 -39.91 18.50
C ALA A 82 22.07 -41.06 18.26
N GLY A 83 21.68 -41.33 17.00
CA GLY A 83 20.65 -42.32 16.67
C GLY A 83 19.24 -41.93 17.14
N LEU A 84 19.00 -40.63 17.29
CA LEU A 84 17.73 -40.06 17.78
C LEU A 84 16.89 -39.46 16.64
N ASP A 85 17.23 -39.77 15.38
CA ASP A 85 16.57 -39.28 14.16
C ASP A 85 15.18 -39.87 13.92
N SER A 86 14.80 -40.90 14.68
CA SER A 86 13.45 -41.47 14.71
C SER A 86 12.57 -40.95 15.87
N ASP A 87 13.14 -40.12 16.76
CA ASP A 87 12.41 -39.55 17.89
C ASP A 87 11.39 -38.51 17.39
N VAL A 88 10.09 -38.82 17.53
CA VAL A 88 8.97 -38.01 17.05
C VAL A 88 9.00 -36.58 17.60
N PHE A 89 9.47 -36.38 18.84
CA PHE A 89 9.57 -35.06 19.45
C PHE A 89 10.70 -34.24 18.82
N LEU A 90 11.88 -34.83 18.60
CA LEU A 90 12.99 -34.16 17.93
C LEU A 90 12.69 -33.86 16.46
N VAL A 91 12.11 -34.81 15.74
CA VAL A 91 11.75 -34.63 14.33
C VAL A 91 10.70 -33.53 14.18
N SER A 92 9.68 -33.50 15.05
CA SER A 92 8.68 -32.40 15.07
C SER A 92 9.33 -31.04 15.33
N ALA A 93 10.25 -30.96 16.31
CA ALA A 93 10.98 -29.73 16.61
C ALA A 93 11.89 -29.28 15.46
N MET A 94 12.53 -30.23 14.76
CA MET A 94 13.37 -29.95 13.60
C MET A 94 12.56 -29.45 12.40
N ILE A 95 11.39 -30.04 12.14
CA ILE A 95 10.46 -29.55 11.10
C ILE A 95 10.05 -28.10 11.41
N ASP A 96 9.67 -27.79 12.65
CA ASP A 96 9.32 -26.41 13.05
C ASP A 96 10.51 -25.44 12.91
N MET A 97 11.71 -25.88 13.28
CA MET A 97 12.92 -25.10 13.16
C MET A 97 13.24 -24.77 11.69
N TYR A 98 13.30 -25.77 10.81
CA TYR A 98 13.56 -25.56 9.38
C TYR A 98 12.46 -24.73 8.71
N ALA A 99 11.19 -24.99 9.01
CA ALA A 99 10.06 -24.22 8.51
C ALA A 99 10.12 -22.75 8.94
N LYS A 100 10.49 -22.45 10.20
CA LYS A 100 10.66 -21.07 10.68
C LYS A 100 11.84 -20.33 10.07
N LYS A 101 12.84 -21.06 9.55
CA LYS A 101 13.97 -20.50 8.82
C LYS A 101 13.74 -20.36 7.31
N GLY A 102 12.59 -20.82 6.81
CA GLY A 102 12.29 -20.80 5.37
C GLY A 102 12.92 -21.95 4.57
N ALA A 103 13.60 -22.88 5.23
CA ALA A 103 14.18 -24.09 4.65
C ALA A 103 13.10 -25.19 4.49
N LEU A 104 12.11 -24.92 3.64
CA LEU A 104 10.92 -25.77 3.49
C LEU A 104 11.22 -27.11 2.82
N VAL A 105 12.26 -27.19 1.98
CA VAL A 105 12.65 -28.44 1.31
C VAL A 105 13.14 -29.46 2.32
N GLU A 106 13.99 -29.01 3.26
CA GLU A 106 14.53 -29.79 4.37
C GLU A 106 13.43 -30.18 5.35
N ALA A 107 12.55 -29.24 5.69
CA ALA A 107 11.38 -29.51 6.54
C ALA A 107 10.47 -30.59 5.91
N ALA A 108 10.18 -30.48 4.61
CA ALA A 108 9.35 -31.44 3.89
C ALA A 108 10.04 -32.81 3.75
N ALA A 109 11.37 -32.86 3.62
CA ALA A 109 12.11 -34.12 3.59
C ALA A 109 12.02 -34.86 4.92
N LEU A 110 12.20 -34.16 6.05
CA LEU A 110 12.02 -34.71 7.38
C LEU A 110 10.57 -35.14 7.65
N PHE A 111 9.60 -34.35 7.19
CA PHE A 111 8.19 -34.71 7.31
C PHE A 111 7.88 -36.03 6.58
N ARG A 112 8.39 -36.20 5.35
CA ARG A 112 8.19 -37.42 4.54
C ARG A 112 8.89 -38.66 5.10
N SER A 113 9.94 -38.50 5.93
CA SER A 113 10.60 -39.65 6.57
C SER A 113 9.82 -40.20 7.76
N VAL A 114 8.80 -39.50 8.27
CA VAL A 114 7.97 -39.96 9.39
C VAL A 114 6.87 -40.90 8.88
N GLN A 115 6.81 -42.12 9.41
CA GLN A 115 5.79 -43.11 9.04
C GLN A 115 4.39 -42.72 9.53
N GLU A 116 4.29 -42.22 10.76
CA GLU A 116 3.03 -41.79 11.39
C GLU A 116 3.11 -40.33 11.89
N PRO A 117 3.05 -39.33 11.00
CA PRO A 117 3.05 -37.93 11.39
C PRO A 117 1.80 -37.58 12.20
N ASN A 118 1.97 -36.77 13.25
CA ASN A 118 0.87 -36.29 14.09
C ASN A 118 0.34 -34.92 13.60
N VAL A 119 -0.79 -34.46 14.14
CA VAL A 119 -1.42 -33.18 13.75
C VAL A 119 -0.50 -31.97 13.95
N VAL A 120 0.41 -32.02 14.93
CA VAL A 120 1.37 -30.93 15.19
C VAL A 120 2.36 -30.80 14.04
N MET A 121 2.86 -31.92 13.50
CA MET A 121 3.75 -31.92 12.33
C MET A 121 3.03 -31.39 11.09
N PHE A 122 1.78 -31.80 10.85
CA PHE A 122 0.95 -31.25 9.76
C PHE A 122 0.73 -29.75 9.91
N ASN A 123 0.31 -29.28 11.10
CA ASN A 123 0.12 -27.86 11.39
C ASN A 123 1.39 -27.05 11.14
N THR A 124 2.54 -27.61 11.52
CA THR A 124 3.84 -26.98 11.33
C THR A 124 4.18 -26.84 9.85
N MET A 125 3.95 -27.88 9.05
CA MET A 125 4.15 -27.83 7.60
C MET A 125 3.19 -26.83 6.92
N ILE A 126 1.89 -26.92 7.21
CA ILE A 126 0.86 -26.00 6.69
C ILE A 126 1.24 -24.55 7.04
N ALA A 127 1.59 -24.27 8.29
CA ALA A 127 2.02 -22.94 8.72
C ALA A 127 3.34 -22.51 8.06
N GLY A 128 4.28 -23.43 7.85
CA GLY A 128 5.55 -23.19 7.15
C GLY A 128 5.33 -22.72 5.71
N PHE A 129 4.48 -23.43 4.97
CA PHE A 129 4.08 -23.03 3.62
C PHE A 129 3.40 -21.65 3.61
N CYS A 130 2.56 -21.35 4.60
CA CYS A 130 1.91 -20.03 4.72
C CYS A 130 2.83 -18.86 5.12
N ARG A 131 4.12 -19.11 5.42
CA ARG A 131 5.09 -18.10 5.92
C ARG A 131 6.10 -17.64 4.86
N THR A 132 6.29 -18.39 3.78
CA THR A 132 7.22 -17.99 2.70
C THR A 132 6.58 -16.90 1.83
N GLU A 133 7.10 -15.68 1.94
CA GLU A 133 6.72 -14.50 1.12
C GLU A 133 7.27 -14.54 -0.32
N THR A 134 7.75 -15.69 -0.78
CA THR A 134 8.25 -15.84 -2.16
C THR A 134 7.09 -15.90 -3.16
N VAL A 135 7.35 -15.40 -4.38
CA VAL A 135 6.46 -15.21 -5.55
C VAL A 135 5.62 -16.45 -5.97
N ILE A 136 5.79 -17.59 -5.32
CA ILE A 136 5.10 -18.87 -5.56
C ILE A 136 3.91 -19.06 -4.59
N GLY A 137 3.20 -17.98 -4.24
CA GLY A 137 2.15 -18.02 -3.21
C GLY A 137 0.99 -18.99 -3.48
N LYS A 138 0.68 -19.30 -4.75
CA LYS A 138 -0.43 -20.20 -5.12
C LYS A 138 -0.07 -21.68 -5.03
N GLU A 139 1.12 -22.09 -5.50
CA GLU A 139 1.52 -23.51 -5.44
C GLU A 139 1.78 -23.91 -3.99
N VAL A 140 2.43 -23.03 -3.23
CA VAL A 140 2.71 -23.21 -1.80
C VAL A 140 1.42 -23.30 -0.97
N ALA A 141 0.42 -22.47 -1.25
CA ALA A 141 -0.87 -22.59 -0.61
C ALA A 141 -1.61 -23.88 -1.00
N SER A 142 -1.49 -24.34 -2.25
CA SER A 142 -2.06 -25.62 -2.71
C SER A 142 -1.47 -26.83 -1.96
N GLU A 143 -0.16 -26.82 -1.68
CA GLU A 143 0.49 -27.85 -0.86
C GLU A 143 -0.05 -27.84 0.58
N ALA A 144 -0.24 -26.66 1.18
CA ALA A 144 -0.85 -26.52 2.49
C ALA A 144 -2.27 -27.10 2.55
N LEU A 145 -3.07 -26.90 1.50
CA LEU A 145 -4.42 -27.46 1.39
C LEU A 145 -4.41 -28.99 1.16
N THR A 146 -3.44 -29.49 0.40
CA THR A 146 -3.24 -30.94 0.18
C THR A 146 -2.91 -31.64 1.49
N LEU A 147 -2.02 -31.07 2.30
CA LEU A 147 -1.71 -31.56 3.65
C LEU A 147 -2.94 -31.53 4.56
N TYR A 148 -3.81 -30.52 4.45
CA TYR A 148 -5.06 -30.51 5.21
C TYR A 148 -6.02 -31.61 4.79
N SER A 149 -6.15 -31.88 3.48
CA SER A 149 -6.93 -33.02 2.99
C SER A 149 -6.37 -34.34 3.52
N GLU A 150 -5.05 -34.46 3.68
CA GLU A 150 -4.42 -35.62 4.27
C GLU A 150 -4.77 -35.77 5.77
N VAL A 151 -4.71 -34.69 6.56
CA VAL A 151 -5.17 -34.66 7.97
C VAL A 151 -6.59 -35.22 8.08
N GLN A 152 -7.49 -34.78 7.20
CA GLN A 152 -8.87 -35.27 7.17
C GLN A 152 -8.98 -36.75 6.78
N SER A 153 -8.25 -37.18 5.73
CA SER A 153 -8.27 -38.56 5.24
C SER A 153 -7.76 -39.57 6.28
N ARG A 154 -6.83 -39.14 7.14
CA ARG A 154 -6.29 -39.93 8.26
C ARG A 154 -7.18 -39.90 9.50
N GLY A 155 -8.33 -39.22 9.47
CA GLY A 155 -9.26 -39.11 10.59
C GLY A 155 -8.71 -38.31 11.79
N MET A 156 -7.68 -37.49 11.58
CA MET A 156 -7.09 -36.66 12.62
C MET A 156 -8.02 -35.49 12.94
N GLN A 157 -8.13 -35.14 14.23
CA GLN A 157 -8.96 -34.01 14.66
C GLN A 157 -8.23 -32.69 14.39
N PRO A 158 -8.78 -31.79 13.57
CA PRO A 158 -8.23 -30.45 13.39
C PRO A 158 -8.24 -29.67 14.70
N THR A 159 -7.24 -28.82 14.88
CA THR A 159 -7.09 -27.91 16.03
C THR A 159 -7.33 -26.47 15.60
N GLU A 160 -7.43 -25.55 16.56
CA GLU A 160 -7.48 -24.10 16.29
C GLU A 160 -6.36 -23.65 15.33
N PHE A 161 -5.13 -24.08 15.58
CA PHE A 161 -3.96 -23.80 14.75
C PHE A 161 -4.08 -24.37 13.34
N THR A 162 -4.75 -25.52 13.18
CA THR A 162 -5.01 -26.12 11.87
C THR A 162 -5.91 -25.20 11.07
N PHE A 163 -7.03 -24.75 11.65
CA PHE A 163 -7.98 -23.87 10.97
C PHE A 163 -7.37 -22.51 10.65
N SER A 164 -6.68 -21.86 11.59
CA SER A 164 -6.02 -20.58 11.32
C SER A 164 -4.99 -20.68 10.18
N SER A 165 -4.20 -21.75 10.13
CA SER A 165 -3.17 -21.94 9.11
C SER A 165 -3.77 -22.22 7.72
N VAL A 166 -4.84 -23.03 7.67
CA VAL A 166 -5.54 -23.36 6.42
C VAL A 166 -6.35 -22.17 5.90
N LEU A 167 -7.01 -21.39 6.77
CA LEU A 167 -7.69 -20.15 6.38
C LEU A 167 -6.70 -19.13 5.80
N ARG A 168 -5.51 -19.00 6.41
CA ARG A 168 -4.41 -18.20 5.85
C ARG A 168 -3.97 -18.71 4.48
N ALA A 169 -3.86 -20.03 4.28
CA ALA A 169 -3.54 -20.62 2.97
C ALA A 169 -4.60 -20.27 1.93
N CYS A 170 -5.89 -20.37 2.28
CA CYS A 170 -7.00 -20.00 1.40
C CYS A 170 -6.90 -18.53 0.98
N ASN A 171 -6.57 -17.65 1.93
CA ASN A 171 -6.42 -16.23 1.71
C ASN A 171 -5.26 -15.94 0.74
N LEU A 172 -4.08 -16.53 0.97
CA LEU A 172 -2.91 -16.40 0.09
C LEU A 172 -3.16 -16.95 -1.33
N ALA A 173 -3.96 -18.01 -1.46
CA ALA A 173 -4.32 -18.59 -2.75
C ALA A 173 -5.45 -17.85 -3.48
N GLY A 174 -6.24 -17.04 -2.77
CA GLY A 174 -7.51 -16.50 -3.24
C GLY A 174 -8.61 -17.56 -3.43
N TYR A 175 -8.58 -18.65 -2.66
CA TYR A 175 -9.53 -19.77 -2.77
C TYR A 175 -10.73 -19.62 -1.83
N LEU A 176 -11.59 -18.64 -2.10
CA LEU A 176 -12.76 -18.33 -1.29
C LEU A 176 -13.70 -19.52 -1.08
N GLU A 177 -14.00 -20.28 -2.13
CA GLU A 177 -14.95 -21.41 -2.03
C GLU A 177 -14.43 -22.53 -1.13
N PHE A 178 -13.12 -22.78 -1.13
CA PHE A 178 -12.51 -23.70 -0.18
C PHE A 178 -12.54 -23.10 1.23
N GLY A 179 -12.23 -21.81 1.38
CA GLY A 179 -12.35 -21.09 2.64
C GLY A 179 -13.75 -21.18 3.27
N LYS A 180 -14.83 -21.11 2.47
CA LYS A 180 -16.21 -21.31 2.93
C LYS A 180 -16.45 -22.73 3.45
N GLN A 181 -15.87 -23.76 2.81
CA GLN A 181 -15.94 -25.14 3.31
C GLN A 181 -15.22 -25.28 4.66
N ILE A 182 -14.07 -24.61 4.81
CA ILE A 182 -13.33 -24.58 6.07
C ILE A 182 -14.13 -23.84 7.15
N HIS A 183 -14.78 -22.71 6.84
CA HIS A 183 -15.66 -22.04 7.78
C HIS A 183 -16.84 -22.93 8.22
N GLY A 184 -17.45 -23.69 7.31
CA GLY A 184 -18.45 -24.70 7.68
C GLY A 184 -17.92 -25.77 8.64
N GLN A 185 -16.65 -26.16 8.48
CA GLN A 185 -15.99 -27.09 9.41
C GLN A 185 -15.65 -26.44 10.75
N VAL A 186 -15.22 -25.19 10.78
CA VAL A 186 -15.01 -24.43 12.03
C VAL A 186 -16.27 -24.49 12.90
N ILE A 187 -17.45 -24.26 12.29
CA ILE A 187 -18.74 -24.36 12.98
C ILE A 187 -19.02 -25.80 13.42
N LYS A 188 -18.79 -26.79 12.54
CA LYS A 188 -18.98 -28.22 12.86
C LYS A 188 -18.15 -28.68 14.06
N TYR A 189 -16.91 -28.20 14.18
CA TYR A 189 -15.97 -28.52 15.25
C TYR A 189 -16.05 -27.55 16.44
N THR A 190 -17.07 -26.69 16.50
CA THR A 190 -17.36 -25.77 17.60
C THR A 190 -16.29 -24.70 17.87
N PHE A 191 -15.52 -24.32 16.85
CA PHE A 191 -14.47 -23.29 16.93
C PHE A 191 -14.94 -21.88 16.54
N GLN A 192 -16.24 -21.67 16.31
CA GLN A 192 -16.78 -20.37 15.87
C GLN A 192 -16.67 -19.24 16.90
N GLU A 193 -16.45 -19.56 18.17
CA GLU A 193 -16.29 -18.61 19.26
C GLU A 193 -14.80 -18.29 19.56
N ASP A 194 -13.87 -18.91 18.83
CA ASP A 194 -12.43 -18.65 18.99
C ASP A 194 -12.04 -17.33 18.33
N ASP A 195 -11.44 -16.42 19.10
CA ASP A 195 -11.10 -15.07 18.67
C ASP A 195 -10.07 -15.07 17.50
N PHE A 196 -9.10 -15.98 17.53
CA PHE A 196 -8.09 -16.08 16.46
C PHE A 196 -8.72 -16.55 15.14
N ILE A 197 -9.61 -17.54 15.21
CA ILE A 197 -10.35 -18.00 14.03
C ILE A 197 -11.32 -16.93 13.52
N GLY A 198 -11.98 -16.20 14.43
CA GLY A 198 -12.81 -15.05 14.11
C GLY A 198 -12.07 -14.02 13.23
N SER A 199 -10.88 -13.60 13.67
CA SER A 199 -10.02 -12.69 12.89
C SER A 199 -9.61 -13.27 11.52
N ALA A 200 -9.26 -14.56 11.45
CA ALA A 200 -8.85 -15.21 10.22
C ALA A 200 -10.01 -15.34 9.20
N LEU A 201 -11.23 -15.54 9.69
CA LEU A 201 -12.45 -15.55 8.87
C LEU A 201 -12.79 -14.16 8.35
N ILE A 202 -12.65 -13.12 9.18
CA ILE A 202 -12.81 -11.72 8.74
C ILE A 202 -11.83 -11.43 7.58
N ASP A 203 -10.54 -11.72 7.76
CA ASP A 203 -9.52 -11.53 6.73
C ASP A 203 -9.82 -12.30 5.44
N LEU A 204 -10.27 -13.55 5.54
CA LEU A 204 -10.65 -14.37 4.38
C LEU A 204 -11.73 -13.67 3.53
N TYR A 205 -12.79 -13.19 4.17
CA TYR A 205 -13.93 -12.60 3.48
C TYR A 205 -13.59 -11.21 2.92
N PHE A 206 -12.89 -10.36 3.67
CA PHE A 206 -12.47 -9.04 3.20
C PHE A 206 -11.48 -9.15 2.03
N ASN A 207 -10.51 -10.05 2.08
CA ASN A 207 -9.55 -10.22 0.98
C ASN A 207 -10.17 -10.81 -0.29
N SER A 208 -11.34 -11.44 -0.15
CA SER A 208 -12.12 -11.96 -1.28
C SER A 208 -13.21 -10.99 -1.77
N GLY A 209 -13.28 -9.77 -1.22
CA GLY A 209 -14.30 -8.77 -1.57
C GLY A 209 -15.71 -9.05 -1.03
N CYS A 210 -15.90 -10.11 -0.23
CA CYS A 210 -17.17 -10.49 0.39
C CYS A 210 -17.41 -9.74 1.71
N MET A 211 -17.44 -8.41 1.64
CA MET A 211 -17.44 -7.52 2.81
C MET A 211 -18.57 -7.82 3.81
N GLU A 212 -19.79 -8.10 3.33
CA GLU A 212 -20.94 -8.38 4.21
C GLU A 212 -20.71 -9.63 5.07
N ASP A 213 -20.12 -10.69 4.50
CA ASP A 213 -19.79 -11.90 5.27
C ASP A 213 -18.67 -11.63 6.29
N GLY A 214 -17.71 -10.76 5.96
CA GLY A 214 -16.72 -10.26 6.91
C GLY A 214 -17.36 -9.52 8.08
N PHE A 215 -18.28 -8.60 7.82
CA PHE A 215 -19.06 -7.91 8.86
C PHE A 215 -19.92 -8.87 9.69
N ARG A 216 -20.47 -9.93 9.09
CA ARG A 216 -21.21 -10.96 9.82
C ARG A 216 -20.31 -11.73 10.77
N CYS A 217 -19.12 -12.16 10.33
CA CYS A 217 -18.15 -12.84 11.19
C CYS A 217 -17.78 -11.97 12.39
N PHE A 218 -17.54 -10.67 12.16
CA PHE A 218 -17.28 -9.72 13.24
C PHE A 218 -18.42 -9.65 14.26
N ARG A 219 -19.67 -9.48 13.80
CA ARG A 219 -20.84 -9.41 14.68
C ARG A 219 -21.09 -10.71 15.47
N SER A 220 -20.68 -11.85 14.91
CA SER A 220 -20.83 -13.16 15.56
C SER A 220 -19.69 -13.47 16.53
N SER A 221 -18.58 -12.72 16.52
CA SER A 221 -17.48 -12.92 17.47
C SER A 221 -17.90 -12.52 18.89
N PRO A 222 -17.73 -13.37 19.90
CA PRO A 222 -18.17 -13.13 21.27
C PRO A 222 -17.36 -12.03 21.97
N LYS A 223 -16.10 -11.83 21.56
CA LYS A 223 -15.25 -10.73 21.97
C LYS A 223 -14.60 -10.08 20.77
N HIS A 224 -14.41 -8.77 20.85
CA HIS A 224 -13.65 -8.00 19.87
C HIS A 224 -12.39 -7.49 20.52
N ASP A 225 -11.33 -8.27 20.39
CA ASP A 225 -10.00 -7.86 20.80
C ASP A 225 -9.33 -6.97 19.73
N ILE A 226 -8.12 -6.49 20.02
CA ILE A 226 -7.40 -5.62 19.07
C ILE A 226 -7.17 -6.30 17.72
N VAL A 227 -6.94 -7.61 17.68
CA VAL A 227 -6.68 -8.36 16.45
C VAL A 227 -7.91 -8.34 15.55
N THR A 228 -9.08 -8.61 16.12
CA THR A 228 -10.37 -8.59 15.42
C THR A 228 -10.69 -7.20 14.85
N TRP A 229 -10.46 -6.13 15.61
CA TRP A 229 -10.64 -4.75 15.12
C TRP A 229 -9.61 -4.37 14.05
N THR A 230 -8.36 -4.83 14.19
CA THR A 230 -7.30 -4.59 13.20
C THR A 230 -7.67 -5.21 11.85
N ALA A 231 -8.20 -6.44 11.86
CA ALA A 231 -8.70 -7.14 10.68
C ALA A 231 -9.84 -6.35 10.00
N MET A 232 -10.80 -5.86 10.79
CA MET A 232 -11.91 -5.04 10.29
C MET A 232 -11.46 -3.73 9.66
N VAL A 233 -10.63 -2.96 10.37
CA VAL A 233 -10.13 -1.67 9.88
C VAL A 233 -9.30 -1.86 8.62
N SER A 234 -8.36 -2.81 8.63
CA SER A 234 -7.48 -3.08 7.49
C SER A 234 -8.26 -3.62 6.30
N GLY A 235 -9.22 -4.54 6.53
CA GLY A 235 -10.11 -5.06 5.50
C GLY A 235 -10.96 -3.96 4.86
N CYS A 236 -11.52 -3.04 5.65
CA CYS A 236 -12.22 -1.87 5.13
C CYS A 236 -11.31 -0.98 4.27
N VAL A 237 -10.08 -0.71 4.72
CA VAL A 237 -9.11 0.10 3.97
C VAL A 237 -8.75 -0.54 2.62
N GLN A 238 -8.50 -1.85 2.62
CA GLN A 238 -8.17 -2.62 1.41
C GLN A 238 -9.31 -2.66 0.40
N ASN A 239 -10.56 -2.61 0.86
CA ASN A 239 -11.76 -2.57 0.03
C ASN A 239 -12.28 -1.14 -0.21
N GLU A 240 -11.42 -0.12 -0.06
CA GLU A 240 -11.72 1.30 -0.32
C GLU A 240 -12.87 1.90 0.54
N LEU A 241 -13.28 1.22 1.61
CA LEU A 241 -14.28 1.68 2.59
C LEU A 241 -13.66 2.58 3.66
N HIS A 242 -12.96 3.63 3.23
CA HIS A 242 -12.13 4.46 4.12
C HIS A 242 -12.91 5.18 5.23
N GLU A 243 -14.12 5.67 4.94
CA GLU A 243 -14.97 6.31 5.96
C GLU A 243 -15.41 5.32 7.04
N LYS A 244 -15.76 4.09 6.62
CA LYS A 244 -16.13 3.02 7.54
C LYS A 244 -14.93 2.60 8.41
N ALA A 245 -13.73 2.54 7.83
CA ALA A 245 -12.50 2.27 8.56
C ALA A 245 -12.24 3.32 9.66
N LEU A 246 -12.42 4.61 9.35
CA LEU A 246 -12.31 5.68 10.35
C LEU A 246 -13.38 5.53 11.44
N SER A 247 -14.64 5.26 11.07
CA SER A 247 -15.72 5.04 12.04
C SER A 247 -15.42 3.87 12.98
N LEU A 248 -14.95 2.74 12.45
CA LEU A 248 -14.58 1.56 13.23
C LEU A 248 -13.39 1.85 14.16
N PHE A 249 -12.42 2.63 13.70
CA PHE A 249 -11.31 3.05 14.55
C PHE A 249 -11.79 3.88 15.75
N HIS A 250 -12.67 4.85 15.54
CA HIS A 250 -13.25 5.64 16.63
C HIS A 250 -14.08 4.78 17.60
N GLU A 251 -14.83 3.82 17.09
CA GLU A 251 -15.58 2.85 17.91
C GLU A 251 -14.63 1.99 18.76
N SER A 252 -13.53 1.51 18.19
CA SER A 252 -12.51 0.75 18.91
C SER A 252 -11.88 1.54 20.06
N LEU A 253 -11.63 2.85 19.85
CA LEU A 253 -11.15 3.75 20.90
C LEU A 253 -12.21 3.98 21.97
N GLY A 254 -13.48 4.14 21.58
CA GLY A 254 -14.62 4.26 22.49
C GLY A 254 -14.83 3.02 23.36
N ALA A 255 -14.50 1.84 22.83
CA ALA A 255 -14.49 0.57 23.56
C ALA A 255 -13.28 0.40 24.52
N GLY A 256 -12.38 1.39 24.59
CA GLY A 256 -11.22 1.38 25.47
C GLY A 256 -10.05 0.53 24.96
N LEU A 257 -10.07 0.11 23.69
CA LEU A 257 -8.98 -0.63 23.09
C LEU A 257 -7.79 0.28 22.80
N LYS A 258 -6.60 -0.31 22.79
CA LYS A 258 -5.35 0.36 22.39
C LYS A 258 -4.96 -0.12 21.00
N PRO A 259 -5.21 0.68 19.95
CA PRO A 259 -4.75 0.39 18.61
C PRO A 259 -3.26 0.08 18.56
N ASP A 260 -2.90 -0.97 17.83
CA ASP A 260 -1.52 -1.30 17.54
C ASP A 260 -0.99 -0.51 16.34
N LEU A 261 0.31 -0.68 16.05
CA LEU A 261 0.98 0.01 14.95
C LEU A 261 0.32 -0.29 13.60
N PHE A 262 -0.16 -1.52 13.38
CA PHE A 262 -0.80 -1.93 12.14
C PHE A 262 -2.13 -1.21 11.95
N THR A 263 -2.98 -1.17 12.98
CA THR A 263 -4.24 -0.44 12.97
C THR A 263 -4.00 1.02 12.64
N ILE A 264 -3.08 1.69 13.34
CA ILE A 264 -2.78 3.11 13.13
C ILE A 264 -2.30 3.37 11.70
N SER A 265 -1.43 2.52 11.17
CA SER A 265 -0.91 2.64 9.79
C SER A 265 -2.03 2.48 8.76
N SER A 266 -2.93 1.50 8.95
CA SER A 266 -4.12 1.31 8.12
C SER A 266 -5.05 2.52 8.13
N VAL A 267 -5.30 3.10 9.32
CA VAL A 267 -6.15 4.30 9.45
C VAL A 267 -5.49 5.52 8.83
N MET A 268 -4.17 5.68 8.95
CA MET A 268 -3.44 6.74 8.24
C MET A 268 -3.58 6.60 6.72
N ASN A 269 -3.59 5.38 6.19
CA ASN A 269 -3.86 5.15 4.77
C ASN A 269 -5.31 5.53 4.38
N ALA A 270 -6.30 5.24 5.23
CA ALA A 270 -7.66 5.77 5.02
C ALA A 270 -7.68 7.31 4.98
N CYS A 271 -6.97 7.97 5.90
CA CYS A 271 -6.85 9.43 5.90
C CYS A 271 -6.19 9.96 4.63
N ALA A 272 -5.14 9.29 4.16
CA ALA A 272 -4.43 9.59 2.92
C ALA A 272 -5.38 9.51 1.70
N SER A 273 -6.17 8.44 1.61
CA SER A 273 -7.10 8.20 0.50
C SER A 273 -8.26 9.21 0.48
N LEU A 274 -8.83 9.52 1.64
CA LEU A 274 -9.88 10.53 1.78
C LEU A 274 -9.34 11.96 1.71
N ALA A 275 -8.01 12.12 1.75
CA ALA A 275 -7.29 13.38 1.80
C ALA A 275 -7.70 14.27 3.00
N VAL A 276 -7.90 13.65 4.16
CA VAL A 276 -8.37 14.29 5.41
C VAL A 276 -7.22 14.61 6.37
N ALA A 277 -6.48 15.68 6.07
CA ALA A 277 -5.24 16.04 6.78
C ALA A 277 -5.42 16.15 8.31
N ARG A 278 -6.54 16.73 8.76
CA ARG A 278 -6.79 16.96 10.20
C ARG A 278 -6.99 15.67 10.98
N ALA A 279 -7.71 14.70 10.42
CA ALA A 279 -7.84 13.39 11.04
C ALA A 279 -6.47 12.71 11.11
N GLY A 280 -5.67 12.82 10.04
CA GLY A 280 -4.29 12.33 10.02
C GLY A 280 -3.40 12.95 11.11
N GLU A 281 -3.46 14.26 11.32
CA GLU A 281 -2.75 14.96 12.41
C GLU A 281 -3.15 14.44 13.80
N GLN A 282 -4.44 14.22 14.02
CA GLN A 282 -4.94 13.68 15.30
C GLN A 282 -4.41 12.25 15.54
N ILE A 283 -4.40 11.42 14.49
CA ILE A 283 -3.89 10.05 14.56
C ILE A 283 -2.37 10.05 14.76
N GLN A 284 -1.62 10.96 14.14
CA GLN A 284 -0.18 11.11 14.41
C GLN A 284 0.07 11.53 15.87
N CYS A 285 -0.70 12.48 16.40
CA CYS A 285 -0.58 12.88 17.80
C CYS A 285 -0.86 11.68 18.73
N PHE A 286 -1.84 10.86 18.40
CA PHE A 286 -2.12 9.61 19.13
C PHE A 286 -0.95 8.62 19.05
N ALA A 287 -0.38 8.42 17.85
CA ALA A 287 0.76 7.54 17.64
C ALA A 287 2.00 7.98 18.44
N THR A 288 2.25 9.29 18.45
CA THR A 288 3.35 9.91 19.21
C THR A 288 3.17 9.69 20.71
N LYS A 289 1.98 9.98 21.25
CA LYS A 289 1.66 9.75 22.68
C LYS A 289 1.74 8.27 23.07
N SER A 290 1.51 7.37 22.12
CA SER A 290 1.60 5.92 22.31
C SER A 290 3.03 5.37 22.16
N GLY A 291 4.01 6.23 21.84
CA GLY A 291 5.42 5.84 21.69
C GLY A 291 5.70 5.07 20.40
N PHE A 292 4.83 5.16 19.39
CA PHE A 292 5.05 4.52 18.09
C PHE A 292 6.00 5.31 17.18
N ASP A 293 6.33 6.54 17.54
CA ASP A 293 7.13 7.44 16.71
C ASP A 293 8.57 6.96 16.48
N ARG A 294 9.06 6.08 17.35
CA ARG A 294 10.36 5.39 17.24
C ARG A 294 10.44 4.37 16.10
N PHE A 295 9.30 3.98 15.52
CA PHE A 295 9.27 2.97 14.46
C PHE A 295 9.22 3.65 13.09
N THR A 296 10.19 3.33 12.22
CA THR A 296 10.29 3.87 10.85
C THR A 296 9.00 3.70 10.04
N VAL A 297 8.30 2.57 10.23
CA VAL A 297 6.99 2.31 9.59
C VAL A 297 5.96 3.38 9.92
N MET A 298 5.93 3.88 11.16
CA MET A 298 5.05 4.96 11.58
C MET A 298 5.39 6.26 10.87
N GLY A 299 6.69 6.60 10.81
CA GLY A 299 7.17 7.77 10.05
C GLY A 299 6.77 7.70 8.58
N ASN A 300 6.94 6.53 7.93
CA ASN A 300 6.55 6.29 6.54
C ASN A 300 5.05 6.48 6.32
N SER A 301 4.19 5.97 7.21
CA SER A 301 2.73 6.17 7.12
C SER A 301 2.34 7.64 7.27
N CYS A 302 3.00 8.40 8.16
CA CYS A 302 2.77 9.84 8.31
C CYS A 302 3.17 10.62 7.04
N VAL A 303 4.35 10.36 6.49
CA VAL A 303 4.83 10.99 5.25
C VAL A 303 3.85 10.74 4.11
N HIS A 304 3.41 9.48 3.94
CA HIS A 304 2.43 9.12 2.93
C HIS A 304 1.08 9.83 3.12
N MET A 305 0.58 9.91 4.36
CA MET A 305 -0.67 10.60 4.68
C MET A 305 -0.61 12.09 4.35
N TYR A 306 0.46 12.78 4.73
CA TYR A 306 0.63 14.20 4.43
C TYR A 306 0.79 14.46 2.93
N ALA A 307 1.58 13.64 2.24
CA ALA A 307 1.72 13.72 0.79
C ALA A 307 0.34 13.61 0.10
N ARG A 308 -0.46 12.61 0.46
CA ARG A 308 -1.76 12.35 -0.18
C ARG A 308 -2.88 13.30 0.24
N SER A 309 -2.70 14.04 1.33
CA SER A 309 -3.61 15.10 1.78
C SER A 309 -3.20 16.50 1.26
N GLY A 310 -2.12 16.59 0.49
CA GLY A 310 -1.69 17.83 -0.13
C GLY A 310 -0.80 18.71 0.74
N ASP A 311 -0.24 18.20 1.84
CA ASP A 311 0.67 18.95 2.71
C ASP A 311 2.12 18.46 2.54
N VAL A 312 2.78 18.91 1.47
CA VAL A 312 4.18 18.54 1.17
C VAL A 312 5.12 19.00 2.28
N ASP A 313 4.88 20.18 2.85
CA ASP A 313 5.74 20.74 3.88
C ASP A 313 5.68 19.90 5.17
N ALA A 314 4.50 19.42 5.57
CA ALA A 314 4.36 18.50 6.70
C ALA A 314 4.99 17.13 6.42
N ALA A 315 4.85 16.60 5.20
CA ALA A 315 5.50 15.36 4.79
C ALA A 315 7.03 15.47 4.90
N THR A 316 7.60 16.56 4.38
CA THR A 316 9.05 16.82 4.42
C THR A 316 9.56 17.00 5.85
N ARG A 317 8.86 17.78 6.68
CA ARG A 317 9.23 17.93 8.10
C ARG A 317 9.22 16.59 8.81
N ARG A 318 8.17 15.79 8.62
CA ARG A 318 8.09 14.49 9.27
C ARG A 318 9.22 13.56 8.84
N PHE A 319 9.56 13.55 7.55
CA PHE A 319 10.71 12.80 7.04
C PHE A 319 12.01 13.24 7.72
N GLN A 320 12.28 14.55 7.82
CA GLN A 320 13.47 15.08 8.47
C GLN A 320 13.54 14.77 9.98
N GLU A 321 12.41 14.67 10.65
CA GLU A 321 12.31 14.32 12.08
C GLU A 321 12.53 12.82 12.37
N MET A 322 12.56 11.95 11.35
CA MET A 322 12.80 10.52 11.54
C MET A 322 14.26 10.25 11.93
N GLU A 323 14.47 9.39 12.94
CA GLU A 323 15.82 8.98 13.38
C GLU A 323 16.56 8.12 12.34
N SER A 324 15.81 7.37 11.54
CA SER A 324 16.35 6.51 10.48
C SER A 324 15.42 6.47 9.28
N HIS A 325 16.00 6.40 8.08
CA HIS A 325 15.28 6.35 6.82
C HIS A 325 15.59 5.03 6.11
N ASP A 326 14.54 4.31 5.73
CA ASP A 326 14.67 3.14 4.86
C ASP A 326 14.30 3.51 3.41
N VAL A 327 14.41 2.53 2.50
CA VAL A 327 14.05 2.70 1.09
C VAL A 327 12.61 3.20 0.92
N VAL A 328 11.70 2.85 1.84
CA VAL A 328 10.29 3.28 1.81
C VAL A 328 10.17 4.75 2.21
N SER A 329 10.92 5.21 3.23
CA SER A 329 10.99 6.61 3.63
C SER A 329 11.43 7.51 2.47
N TRP A 330 12.55 7.15 1.82
CA TRP A 330 13.10 7.90 0.69
C TRP A 330 12.17 7.90 -0.51
N SER A 331 11.64 6.73 -0.88
CA SER A 331 10.70 6.61 -2.01
C SER A 331 9.42 7.42 -1.78
N ALA A 332 8.93 7.49 -0.54
CA ALA A 332 7.74 8.27 -0.18
C ALA A 332 7.97 9.77 -0.31
N VAL A 333 9.09 10.31 0.18
CA VAL A 333 9.38 11.76 0.09
C VAL A 333 9.68 12.20 -1.35
N ILE A 334 10.39 11.37 -2.13
CA ILE A 334 10.64 11.60 -3.57
C ILE A 334 9.31 11.64 -4.33
N SER A 335 8.46 10.64 -4.12
CA SER A 335 7.14 10.56 -4.77
C SER A 335 6.22 11.72 -4.37
N CYS A 336 6.30 12.17 -3.12
CA CYS A 336 5.55 13.33 -2.64
C CYS A 336 5.92 14.59 -3.45
N HIS A 337 7.21 14.93 -3.53
CA HIS A 337 7.64 16.11 -4.28
C HIS A 337 7.33 16.00 -5.78
N ALA A 338 7.50 14.81 -6.37
CA ALA A 338 7.14 14.53 -7.76
C ALA A 338 5.64 14.79 -8.06
N GLN A 339 4.75 14.38 -7.15
CA GLN A 339 3.30 14.60 -7.27
C GLN A 339 2.87 16.04 -6.97
N HIS A 340 3.72 16.86 -6.36
CA HIS A 340 3.39 18.24 -6.00
C HIS A 340 3.97 19.29 -6.95
N GLY A 341 4.66 18.86 -8.01
CA GLY A 341 5.29 19.74 -8.99
C GLY A 341 6.70 20.20 -8.59
N CYS A 342 7.25 19.67 -7.50
CA CYS A 342 8.57 20.01 -6.97
C CYS A 342 9.64 19.07 -7.52
N ALA A 343 9.81 19.04 -8.85
CA ALA A 343 10.67 18.07 -9.52
C ALA A 343 12.13 18.12 -9.04
N ARG A 344 12.68 19.33 -8.83
CA ARG A 344 14.07 19.52 -8.37
C ARG A 344 14.29 18.99 -6.96
N ASP A 345 13.34 19.22 -6.06
CA ASP A 345 13.43 18.72 -4.68
C ASP A 345 13.35 17.18 -4.67
N ALA A 346 12.51 16.59 -5.52
CA ALA A 346 12.44 15.13 -5.67
C ALA A 346 13.78 14.53 -6.13
N LEU A 347 14.47 15.18 -7.08
CA LEU A 347 15.81 14.75 -7.53
C LEU A 347 16.88 14.97 -6.45
N HIS A 348 16.80 16.06 -5.70
CA HIS A 348 17.69 16.30 -4.57
C HIS A 348 17.57 15.19 -3.50
N PHE A 349 16.34 14.80 -3.12
CA PHE A 349 16.14 13.68 -2.20
C PHE A 349 16.63 12.34 -2.76
N PHE A 350 16.59 12.14 -4.09
CA PHE A 350 17.18 10.97 -4.71
C PHE A 350 18.71 10.98 -4.59
N ASP A 351 19.35 12.12 -4.82
CA ASP A 351 20.81 12.25 -4.66
C ASP A 351 21.22 12.02 -3.20
N GLU A 352 20.49 12.59 -2.23
CA GLU A 352 20.71 12.34 -0.80
C GLU A 352 20.54 10.86 -0.41
N MET A 353 19.56 10.16 -1.00
CA MET A 353 19.36 8.73 -0.79
C MET A 353 20.57 7.91 -1.26
N VAL A 354 21.12 8.25 -2.43
CA VAL A 354 22.31 7.60 -3.00
C VAL A 354 23.55 7.90 -2.17
N ASP A 355 23.69 9.13 -1.67
CA ASP A 355 24.77 9.53 -0.77
C ASP A 355 24.70 8.80 0.57
N ALA A 356 23.50 8.61 1.10
CA ALA A 356 23.22 7.81 2.28
C ALA A 356 23.40 6.29 2.07
N LYS A 357 23.79 5.85 0.87
CA LYS A 357 24.02 4.44 0.50
C LYS A 357 22.78 3.55 0.64
N VAL A 358 21.60 4.14 0.53
CA VAL A 358 20.34 3.39 0.47
C VAL A 358 20.07 3.04 -0.99
N VAL A 359 19.95 1.75 -1.29
CA VAL A 359 19.76 1.26 -2.67
C VAL A 359 18.33 1.61 -3.16
N PRO A 360 18.18 2.39 -4.25
CA PRO A 360 16.89 2.65 -4.90
C PRO A 360 16.18 1.37 -5.36
N ASN A 361 14.87 1.36 -5.25
CA ASN A 361 14.01 0.30 -5.79
C ASN A 361 13.12 0.81 -6.93
N GLU A 362 12.20 -0.03 -7.39
CA GLU A 362 11.27 0.30 -8.47
C GLU A 362 10.34 1.46 -8.10
N ILE A 363 9.93 1.58 -6.84
CA ILE A 363 9.09 2.69 -6.40
C ILE A 363 9.89 3.99 -6.40
N THR A 364 11.17 3.96 -6.00
CA THR A 364 12.06 5.12 -6.04
C THR A 364 12.17 5.68 -7.45
N PHE A 365 12.48 4.82 -8.43
CA PHE A 365 12.64 5.24 -9.83
C PHE A 365 11.31 5.69 -10.45
N LEU A 366 10.17 5.11 -10.08
CA LEU A 366 8.87 5.63 -10.48
C LEU A 366 8.66 7.08 -10.00
N GLY A 367 9.05 7.39 -8.76
CA GLY A 367 9.03 8.74 -8.21
C GLY A 367 9.92 9.71 -9.00
N VAL A 368 11.17 9.32 -9.28
CA VAL A 368 12.13 10.10 -10.07
C VAL A 368 11.64 10.37 -11.49
N LEU A 369 11.12 9.34 -12.19
CA LEU A 369 10.60 9.50 -13.54
C LEU A 369 9.33 10.36 -13.57
N THR A 370 8.49 10.25 -12.54
CA THR A 370 7.32 11.14 -12.38
C THR A 370 7.76 12.59 -12.19
N ALA A 371 8.78 12.84 -11.37
CA ALA A 371 9.36 14.17 -11.19
C ALA A 371 9.91 14.73 -12.50
N CYS A 372 10.66 13.92 -13.26
CA CYS A 372 11.19 14.32 -14.57
C CYS A 372 10.06 14.64 -15.55
N SER A 373 9.02 13.79 -15.62
CA SER A 373 7.86 14.00 -16.49
C SER A 373 7.13 15.30 -16.16
N HIS A 374 6.86 15.55 -14.88
CA HIS A 374 6.16 16.75 -14.45
C HIS A 374 7.03 18.02 -14.46
N GLY A 375 8.35 17.87 -14.40
CA GLY A 375 9.31 18.96 -14.50
C GLY A 375 9.78 19.27 -15.93
N GLY A 376 9.40 18.46 -16.91
CA GLY A 376 9.86 18.59 -18.30
C GLY A 376 11.36 18.27 -18.50
N LEU A 377 11.95 17.48 -17.60
CA LEU A 377 13.37 17.14 -17.60
C LEU A 377 13.63 15.91 -18.48
N VAL A 378 13.48 16.08 -19.80
CA VAL A 378 13.48 14.97 -20.77
C VAL A 378 14.77 14.17 -20.75
N ASP A 379 15.92 14.85 -20.82
CA ASP A 379 17.22 14.17 -20.90
C ASP A 379 17.55 13.44 -19.59
N GLU A 380 17.24 14.06 -18.44
CA GLU A 380 17.41 13.43 -17.13
C GLU A 380 16.49 12.23 -16.95
N GLY A 381 15.21 12.33 -17.35
CA GLY A 381 14.26 11.24 -17.24
C GLY A 381 14.66 10.02 -18.08
N LEU A 382 15.14 10.24 -19.32
CA LEU A 382 15.66 9.15 -20.16
C LEU A 382 16.94 8.54 -19.55
N ARG A 383 17.85 9.36 -19.02
CA ARG A 383 19.05 8.89 -18.32
C ARG A 383 18.70 8.03 -17.10
N TYR A 384 17.77 8.47 -16.25
CA TYR A 384 17.35 7.70 -15.08
C TYR A 384 16.65 6.39 -15.45
N TYR A 385 15.86 6.38 -16.53
CA TYR A 385 15.25 5.14 -17.03
C TYR A 385 16.32 4.13 -17.48
N GLU A 386 17.39 4.59 -18.13
CA GLU A 386 18.51 3.72 -18.50
C GLU A 386 19.30 3.22 -17.29
N THR A 387 19.64 4.12 -16.34
CA THR A 387 20.36 3.79 -15.10
C THR A 387 19.60 2.76 -14.26
N MET A 388 18.26 2.89 -14.16
CA MET A 388 17.41 1.91 -13.47
C MET A 388 17.64 0.48 -13.97
N ASN A 389 17.73 0.30 -15.29
CA ASN A 389 17.89 -1.02 -15.90
C ASN A 389 19.36 -1.48 -15.90
N LYS A 390 20.30 -0.60 -16.29
CA LYS A 390 21.72 -0.96 -16.48
C LYS A 390 22.49 -1.05 -15.17
N ASP A 391 22.32 -0.07 -14.29
CA ASP A 391 23.16 0.07 -13.10
C ASP A 391 22.54 -0.62 -11.89
N TYR A 392 21.20 -0.64 -11.80
CA TYR A 392 20.46 -1.26 -10.68
C TYR A 392 19.80 -2.60 -11.02
N GLY A 393 19.81 -3.01 -12.30
CA GLY A 393 19.23 -4.29 -12.73
C GLY A 393 17.72 -4.40 -12.53
N LEU A 394 17.01 -3.27 -12.45
CA LEU A 394 15.57 -3.24 -12.20
C LEU A 394 14.79 -3.31 -13.51
N SER A 395 13.93 -4.33 -13.64
CA SER A 395 13.06 -4.51 -14.80
C SER A 395 11.99 -3.40 -14.85
N PRO A 396 11.87 -2.64 -15.95
CA PRO A 396 10.84 -1.63 -16.10
C PRO A 396 9.43 -2.20 -16.03
N THR A 397 8.59 -1.61 -15.18
CA THR A 397 7.14 -1.88 -15.15
C THR A 397 6.37 -0.96 -16.11
N ILE A 398 5.10 -1.29 -16.38
CA ILE A 398 4.19 -0.44 -17.17
C ILE A 398 4.14 1.01 -16.67
N LYS A 399 4.23 1.23 -15.35
CA LYS A 399 4.18 2.57 -14.75
C LYS A 399 5.41 3.39 -15.14
N HIS A 400 6.60 2.81 -15.11
CA HIS A 400 7.83 3.50 -15.55
C HIS A 400 7.75 3.88 -17.03
N CYS A 401 7.33 2.95 -17.88
CA CYS A 401 7.17 3.20 -19.32
C CYS A 401 6.10 4.27 -19.60
N THR A 402 5.01 4.28 -18.83
CA THR A 402 3.98 5.34 -18.92
C THR A 402 4.55 6.71 -18.54
N CYS A 403 5.41 6.80 -17.52
CA CYS A 403 6.09 8.05 -17.18
C CYS A 403 7.03 8.53 -18.30
N VAL A 404 7.75 7.63 -18.98
CA VAL A 404 8.62 7.99 -20.11
C VAL A 404 7.81 8.50 -21.31
N VAL A 405 6.68 7.85 -21.61
CA VAL A 405 5.78 8.29 -22.68
C VAL A 405 5.12 9.64 -22.33
N ASP A 406 4.72 9.83 -21.08
CA ASP A 406 4.20 11.11 -20.59
C ASP A 406 5.26 12.22 -20.69
N LEU A 407 6.51 11.93 -20.34
CA LEU A 407 7.65 12.84 -20.44
C LEU A 407 7.90 13.28 -21.89
N LEU A 408 8.04 12.33 -22.82
CA LEU A 408 8.24 12.60 -24.25
C LEU A 408 7.02 13.31 -24.86
N GLY A 409 5.82 12.87 -24.48
CA GLY A 409 4.55 13.38 -24.95
C GLY A 409 4.33 14.84 -24.56
N ARG A 410 4.55 15.20 -23.29
CA ARG A 410 4.48 16.60 -22.82
C ARG A 410 5.50 17.49 -23.51
N ALA A 411 6.70 16.98 -23.80
CA ALA A 411 7.73 17.68 -24.55
C ALA A 411 7.43 17.85 -26.05
N GLY A 412 6.34 17.26 -26.56
CA GLY A 412 5.96 17.32 -27.98
C GLY A 412 6.70 16.34 -28.87
N ARG A 413 7.53 15.45 -28.30
CA ARG A 413 8.27 14.39 -29.00
C ARG A 413 7.37 13.18 -29.27
N LEU A 414 6.22 13.40 -29.90
CA LEU A 414 5.17 12.39 -30.07
C LEU A 414 5.64 11.17 -30.87
N ALA A 415 6.47 11.37 -31.90
CA ALA A 415 7.04 10.29 -32.70
C ALA A 415 7.99 9.40 -31.87
N ASP A 416 8.81 10.01 -31.02
CA ASP A 416 9.71 9.27 -30.13
C ASP A 416 8.92 8.48 -29.08
N ALA A 417 7.84 9.07 -28.56
CA ALA A 417 6.95 8.40 -27.61
C ALA A 417 6.26 7.18 -28.25
N GLU A 418 5.77 7.32 -29.49
CA GLU A 418 5.18 6.22 -30.26
C GLU A 418 6.19 5.11 -30.59
N ALA A 419 7.41 5.49 -30.98
CA ALA A 419 8.51 4.55 -31.22
C ALA A 419 8.89 3.81 -29.92
N PHE A 420 8.94 4.51 -28.78
CA PHE A 420 9.21 3.91 -27.49
C PHE A 420 8.16 2.86 -27.12
N ILE A 421 6.87 3.16 -27.29
CA ILE A 421 5.79 2.18 -27.03
C ILE A 421 5.95 0.96 -27.92
N SER A 422 6.18 1.16 -29.21
CA SER A 422 6.29 0.10 -30.22
C SER A 422 7.45 -0.85 -29.93
N ASN A 423 8.55 -0.35 -29.36
CA ASN A 423 9.72 -1.14 -28.97
C ASN A 423 9.60 -1.76 -27.56
N SER A 424 8.54 -1.45 -26.80
CA SER A 424 8.36 -1.94 -25.44
C SER A 424 7.65 -3.30 -25.39
N ILE A 425 7.91 -4.06 -24.33
CA ILE A 425 7.16 -5.30 -24.01
C ILE A 425 5.68 -5.03 -23.68
N PHE A 426 5.31 -3.76 -23.49
CA PHE A 426 3.97 -3.31 -23.10
C PHE A 426 3.18 -2.68 -24.26
N HIS A 427 3.56 -2.90 -25.52
CA HIS A 427 2.89 -2.34 -26.70
C HIS A 427 1.41 -2.77 -26.87
N ALA A 428 0.97 -3.81 -26.15
CA ALA A 428 -0.41 -4.28 -26.09
C ALA A 428 -1.18 -3.71 -24.87
N ASP A 429 -0.54 -2.97 -23.97
CA ASP A 429 -1.18 -2.41 -22.78
C ASP A 429 -1.86 -1.07 -23.12
N PRO A 430 -3.16 -0.92 -22.85
CA PRO A 430 -3.90 0.30 -23.17
C PRO A 430 -3.48 1.53 -22.36
N VAL A 431 -2.88 1.36 -21.18
CA VAL A 431 -2.48 2.46 -20.27
C VAL A 431 -1.41 3.34 -20.91
N ILE A 432 -0.39 2.73 -21.53
CA ILE A 432 0.73 3.46 -22.13
C ILE A 432 0.26 4.27 -23.36
N TRP A 433 -0.64 3.71 -24.16
CA TRP A 433 -1.26 4.41 -25.30
C TRP A 433 -2.17 5.55 -24.84
N ARG A 434 -2.87 5.42 -23.71
CA ARG A 434 -3.70 6.51 -23.14
C ARG A 434 -2.86 7.74 -22.78
N SER A 435 -1.64 7.56 -22.30
CA SER A 435 -0.70 8.66 -22.03
C SER A 435 -0.29 9.39 -23.33
N LEU A 436 0.02 8.64 -24.40
CA LEU A 436 0.29 9.23 -25.72
C LEU A 436 -0.93 9.97 -26.28
N LEU A 437 -2.13 9.39 -26.19
CA LEU A 437 -3.37 10.03 -26.65
C LEU A 437 -3.63 11.37 -25.96
N ALA A 438 -3.40 11.44 -24.64
CA ALA A 438 -3.50 12.70 -23.90
C ALA A 438 -2.50 13.74 -24.43
N SER A 439 -1.28 13.33 -24.76
CA SER A 439 -0.25 14.20 -25.34
C SER A 439 -0.59 14.68 -26.75
N CYS A 440 -1.16 13.81 -27.60
CA CYS A 440 -1.65 14.19 -28.93
C CYS A 440 -2.71 15.30 -28.83
N ARG A 441 -3.60 15.23 -27.83
CA ARG A 441 -4.58 16.31 -27.58
C ARG A 441 -3.90 17.63 -27.20
N ILE A 442 -2.91 17.59 -26.31
CA ILE A 442 -2.17 18.79 -25.86
C ILE A 442 -1.52 19.50 -27.05
N HIS A 443 -0.88 18.74 -27.93
CA HIS A 443 -0.17 19.24 -29.11
C HIS A 443 -1.02 19.36 -30.38
N ARG A 444 -2.33 19.09 -30.28
CA ARG A 444 -3.32 19.16 -31.38
C ARG A 444 -2.98 18.28 -32.58
N ASP A 445 -2.33 17.14 -32.34
CA ASP A 445 -2.03 16.14 -33.36
C ASP A 445 -3.23 15.21 -33.55
N LEU A 446 -4.16 15.63 -34.43
CA LEU A 446 -5.41 14.91 -34.66
C LEU A 446 -5.20 13.57 -35.36
N GLU A 447 -4.25 13.49 -36.30
CA GLU A 447 -3.99 12.30 -37.10
C GLU A 447 -3.47 11.16 -36.21
N ARG A 448 -2.40 11.41 -35.44
CA ARG A 448 -1.87 10.42 -34.49
C ARG A 448 -2.87 10.12 -33.38
N GLY A 449 -3.57 11.14 -32.89
CA GLY A 449 -4.60 10.98 -31.86
C GLY A 449 -5.71 10.02 -32.28
N GLN A 450 -6.18 10.10 -33.52
CA GLN A 450 -7.19 9.20 -34.06
C GLN A 450 -6.70 7.75 -34.14
N LEU A 451 -5.48 7.53 -34.65
CA LEU A 451 -4.88 6.20 -34.75
C LEU A 451 -4.72 5.55 -33.37
N VAL A 452 -4.14 6.29 -32.42
CA VAL A 452 -3.93 5.80 -31.04
C VAL A 452 -5.27 5.53 -30.34
N ALA A 453 -6.26 6.41 -30.50
CA ALA A 453 -7.56 6.23 -29.88
C ALA A 453 -8.28 4.99 -30.41
N ASN A 454 -8.25 4.73 -31.72
CA ASN A 454 -8.83 3.54 -32.32
C ASN A 454 -8.17 2.26 -31.77
N ARG A 455 -6.84 2.25 -31.68
CA ARG A 455 -6.09 1.12 -31.10
C ARG A 455 -6.50 0.86 -29.65
N ILE A 456 -6.64 1.89 -28.82
CA ILE A 456 -7.11 1.70 -27.44
C ILE A 456 -8.56 1.20 -27.40
N MET A 457 -9.43 1.66 -28.30
CA MET A 457 -10.83 1.20 -28.37
C MET A 457 -10.98 -0.24 -28.86
N GLU A 458 -9.96 -0.79 -29.53
CA GLU A 458 -9.87 -2.22 -29.85
C GLU A 458 -9.45 -3.04 -28.62
N LEU A 459 -8.50 -2.54 -27.84
CA LEU A 459 -8.00 -3.20 -26.62
C LEU A 459 -8.98 -3.11 -25.44
N GLU A 460 -9.63 -1.96 -25.24
CA GLU A 460 -10.58 -1.68 -24.16
C GLU A 460 -11.87 -1.02 -24.68
N PRO A 461 -12.77 -1.78 -25.34
CA PRO A 461 -13.97 -1.21 -25.96
C PRO A 461 -14.94 -0.53 -24.97
N THR A 462 -14.91 -0.93 -23.69
CA THR A 462 -15.83 -0.47 -22.65
C THR A 462 -15.30 0.72 -21.84
N SER A 463 -14.02 1.08 -21.97
CA SER A 463 -13.39 2.16 -21.21
C SER A 463 -13.76 3.53 -21.78
N SER A 464 -14.31 4.42 -20.95
CA SER A 464 -14.80 5.74 -21.41
C SER A 464 -13.70 6.75 -21.73
N ALA A 465 -12.52 6.60 -21.12
CA ALA A 465 -11.45 7.60 -21.16
C ALA A 465 -11.02 7.94 -22.60
N SER A 466 -10.75 6.94 -23.44
CA SER A 466 -10.26 7.14 -24.81
C SER A 466 -11.29 7.81 -25.71
N TYR A 467 -12.57 7.44 -25.57
CA TYR A 467 -13.64 8.12 -26.31
C TYR A 467 -13.78 9.58 -25.90
N VAL A 468 -13.68 9.88 -24.61
CA VAL A 468 -13.79 11.25 -24.11
C VAL A 468 -12.62 12.10 -24.60
N ILE A 469 -11.39 11.57 -24.61
CA ILE A 469 -10.23 12.30 -25.13
C ILE A 469 -10.40 12.55 -26.64
N LEU A 470 -10.73 11.52 -27.43
CA LEU A 470 -10.92 11.64 -28.87
C LEU A 470 -12.07 12.59 -29.23
N TYR A 471 -13.20 12.49 -28.52
CA TYR A 471 -14.33 13.40 -28.65
C TYR A 471 -13.92 14.85 -28.44
N ASN A 472 -13.16 15.13 -27.37
CA ASN A 472 -12.67 16.48 -27.10
C ASN A 472 -11.65 16.94 -28.15
N MET A 473 -10.80 16.06 -28.68
CA MET A 473 -9.88 16.40 -29.78
C MET A 473 -10.64 16.83 -31.03
N TYR A 474 -11.72 16.12 -31.40
CA TYR A 474 -12.57 16.53 -32.52
C TYR A 474 -13.27 17.87 -32.26
N LEU A 475 -13.76 18.12 -31.05
CA LEU A 475 -14.33 19.42 -30.69
C LEU A 475 -13.29 20.55 -30.78
N ASP A 476 -12.08 20.33 -30.24
CA ASP A 476 -10.97 21.29 -30.25
C ASP A 476 -10.53 21.61 -31.69
N ALA A 477 -10.68 20.66 -32.62
CA ALA A 477 -10.41 20.82 -34.06
C ALA A 477 -11.61 21.38 -34.88
N GLY A 478 -12.79 21.52 -34.28
CA GLY A 478 -14.02 21.95 -34.99
C GLY A 478 -14.74 20.85 -35.79
N GLU A 479 -14.29 19.59 -35.68
CA GLU A 479 -14.82 18.43 -36.40
C GLU A 479 -16.08 17.84 -35.73
N LEU A 480 -17.17 18.62 -35.72
CA LEU A 480 -18.41 18.28 -35.02
C LEU A 480 -19.03 16.94 -35.46
N SER A 481 -18.84 16.57 -36.74
CA SER A 481 -19.37 15.31 -37.29
C SER A 481 -18.69 14.08 -36.68
N LEU A 482 -17.36 14.11 -36.55
CA LEU A 482 -16.55 13.04 -35.94
C LEU A 482 -16.77 12.97 -34.43
N ALA A 483 -16.94 14.13 -33.78
CA ALA A 483 -17.34 14.20 -32.38
C ALA A 483 -18.70 13.52 -32.15
N SER A 484 -19.71 13.80 -32.98
CA SER A 484 -21.02 13.12 -32.89
C SER A 484 -20.89 11.61 -33.09
N LYS A 485 -20.15 11.17 -34.12
CA LYS A 485 -19.91 9.73 -34.37
C LYS A 485 -19.27 9.03 -33.18
N THR A 486 -18.29 9.66 -32.53
CA THR A 486 -17.64 9.11 -31.33
C THR A 486 -18.63 8.95 -30.18
N ARG A 487 -19.52 9.94 -29.99
CA ARG A 487 -20.56 9.89 -28.95
C ARG A 487 -21.62 8.83 -29.24
N ASP A 488 -21.99 8.65 -30.50
CA ASP A 488 -22.95 7.60 -30.89
C ASP A 488 -22.33 6.21 -30.74
N LEU A 489 -21.03 6.05 -31.03
CA LEU A 489 -20.29 4.82 -30.75
C LEU A 489 -20.25 4.51 -29.24
N MET A 490 -20.03 5.51 -28.38
CA MET A 490 -20.13 5.32 -26.93
C MET A 490 -21.51 4.80 -26.51
N LYS A 491 -22.60 5.38 -27.06
CA LYS A 491 -23.97 4.92 -26.76
C LYS A 491 -24.19 3.47 -27.24
N GLN A 492 -23.76 3.14 -28.45
CA GLN A 492 -23.88 1.78 -29.01
C GLN A 492 -23.16 0.74 -28.15
N ARG A 493 -22.01 1.10 -27.59
CA ARG A 493 -21.20 0.22 -26.72
C ARG A 493 -21.57 0.30 -25.23
N GLY A 494 -22.61 1.06 -24.87
CA GLY A 494 -23.04 1.23 -23.48
C GLY A 494 -22.05 1.99 -22.59
N VAL A 495 -21.08 2.70 -23.18
CA VAL A 495 -20.01 3.42 -22.49
C VAL A 495 -20.55 4.74 -21.94
N LYS A 496 -20.49 4.92 -20.63
CA LYS A 496 -20.92 6.15 -19.95
C LYS A 496 -19.70 6.99 -19.55
N LYS A 497 -19.79 8.30 -19.78
CA LYS A 497 -18.81 9.26 -19.27
C LYS A 497 -18.97 9.40 -17.76
N GLU A 498 -17.86 9.34 -17.04
CA GLU A 498 -17.84 9.63 -15.62
C GLU A 498 -18.06 11.14 -15.38
N PRO A 499 -18.98 11.54 -14.48
CA PRO A 499 -19.18 12.93 -14.14
C PRO A 499 -17.96 13.51 -13.40
N GLY A 500 -17.67 14.80 -13.65
CA GLY A 500 -16.63 15.50 -12.92
C GLY A 500 -17.12 15.89 -11.52
N LEU A 501 -16.56 15.24 -10.51
CA LEU A 501 -16.82 15.46 -9.10
C LEU A 501 -15.64 16.21 -8.48
N SER A 502 -15.94 17.24 -7.69
CA SER A 502 -14.95 17.89 -6.84
C SER A 502 -15.45 17.92 -5.40
N TRP A 503 -14.58 17.70 -4.43
CA TRP A 503 -14.96 17.69 -3.02
C TRP A 503 -13.97 18.44 -2.13
N ILE A 504 -14.49 18.92 -1.01
CA ILE A 504 -13.74 19.63 0.04
C ILE A 504 -14.14 19.08 1.41
N GLU A 505 -13.17 18.90 2.29
CA GLU A 505 -13.41 18.54 3.69
C GLU A 505 -13.54 19.82 4.55
N LEU A 506 -14.63 19.91 5.30
CA LEU A 506 -14.84 20.91 6.35
C LEU A 506 -15.05 20.22 7.70
N LYS A 507 -15.14 21.01 8.79
CA LYS A 507 -15.34 20.45 10.14
C LYS A 507 -16.57 19.54 10.26
N CYS A 508 -17.58 19.73 9.43
CA CYS A 508 -18.85 19.00 9.43
C CYS A 508 -18.88 17.80 8.47
N GLY A 509 -17.78 17.49 7.76
CA GLY A 509 -17.69 16.35 6.86
C GLY A 509 -17.18 16.72 5.46
N VAL A 510 -17.32 15.78 4.53
CA VAL A 510 -16.94 15.94 3.12
C VAL A 510 -18.12 16.50 2.33
N HIS A 511 -17.89 17.58 1.59
CA HIS A 511 -18.87 18.23 0.73
C HIS A 511 -18.47 18.05 -0.73
N SER A 512 -19.34 17.42 -1.51
CA SER A 512 -19.09 17.07 -2.90
C SER A 512 -19.98 17.86 -3.85
N PHE A 513 -19.42 18.23 -5.00
CA PHE A 513 -20.08 19.05 -6.01
C PHE A 513 -19.92 18.44 -7.40
N VAL A 514 -21.00 18.51 -8.19
CA VAL A 514 -20.95 18.36 -9.65
C VAL A 514 -21.01 19.75 -10.32
N ALA A 515 -20.73 19.81 -11.63
CA ALA A 515 -20.82 21.08 -12.35
C ALA A 515 -22.26 21.63 -12.30
N GLY A 516 -22.41 22.90 -11.93
CA GLY A 516 -23.71 23.56 -11.78
C GLY A 516 -24.58 23.04 -10.63
N ASP A 517 -23.99 22.34 -9.66
CA ASP A 517 -24.73 21.78 -8.53
C ASP A 517 -25.42 22.88 -7.70
N LYS A 518 -26.68 22.63 -7.33
CA LYS A 518 -27.49 23.49 -6.46
C LYS A 518 -28.14 22.72 -5.31
N SER A 519 -27.80 21.44 -5.14
CA SER A 519 -28.36 20.57 -4.11
C SER A 519 -27.85 20.85 -2.70
N HIS A 520 -26.68 21.52 -2.59
CA HIS A 520 -26.08 21.87 -1.31
C HIS A 520 -26.98 22.84 -0.50
N PRO A 521 -27.18 22.63 0.83
CA PRO A 521 -28.03 23.49 1.65
C PRO A 521 -27.66 24.98 1.61
N GLU A 522 -26.37 25.28 1.48
CA GLU A 522 -25.82 26.64 1.41
C GLU A 522 -25.57 27.13 -0.02
N SER A 523 -26.20 26.52 -1.03
CA SER A 523 -25.99 26.83 -2.46
C SER A 523 -26.01 28.34 -2.74
N SER A 524 -27.02 29.08 -2.24
CA SER A 524 -27.13 30.54 -2.43
C SER A 524 -25.87 31.31 -1.98
N ALA A 525 -25.33 30.98 -0.80
CA ALA A 525 -24.13 31.61 -0.26
C ALA A 525 -22.88 31.27 -1.08
N ILE A 526 -22.76 30.02 -1.54
CA ILE A 526 -21.65 29.55 -2.38
C ILE A 526 -21.61 30.31 -3.70
N TYR A 527 -22.75 30.43 -4.40
CA TYR A 527 -22.81 31.16 -5.67
C TYR A 527 -22.56 32.66 -5.47
N THR A 528 -23.11 33.27 -4.42
CA THR A 528 -22.82 34.67 -4.08
C THR A 528 -21.32 34.89 -3.88
N LYS A 529 -20.66 34.01 -3.10
CA LYS A 529 -19.22 34.12 -2.86
C LYS A 529 -18.41 33.92 -4.14
N LEU A 530 -18.83 33.01 -5.01
CA LEU A 530 -18.19 32.79 -6.31
C LEU A 530 -18.29 34.02 -7.21
N GLU A 531 -19.46 34.64 -7.30
CA GLU A 531 -19.67 35.89 -8.05
C GLU A 531 -18.81 37.04 -7.52
N GLU A 532 -18.72 37.20 -6.20
CA GLU A 532 -17.82 38.17 -5.57
C GLU A 532 -16.37 37.98 -6.00
N MET A 533 -15.85 36.74 -5.92
CA MET A 533 -14.48 36.42 -6.30
C MET A 533 -14.23 36.69 -7.79
N LEU A 534 -15.15 36.28 -8.67
CA LEU A 534 -15.03 36.51 -10.11
C LEU A 534 -15.03 38.01 -10.43
N SER A 535 -15.89 38.81 -9.79
CA SER A 535 -15.91 40.27 -9.99
C SER A 535 -14.59 40.95 -9.57
N ARG A 536 -13.91 40.44 -8.54
CA ARG A 536 -12.61 40.95 -8.10
C ARG A 536 -11.52 40.63 -9.11
N ILE A 537 -11.54 39.42 -9.67
CA ILE A 537 -10.61 39.01 -10.73
C ILE A 537 -10.79 39.89 -11.97
N GLU A 538 -12.04 40.19 -12.37
CA GLU A 538 -12.34 41.06 -13.51
C GLU A 538 -11.77 42.48 -13.32
N LYS A 539 -11.88 43.04 -12.12
CA LYS A 539 -11.30 44.36 -11.79
C LYS A 539 -9.76 44.37 -11.86
N LEU A 540 -9.11 43.26 -11.52
CA LEU A 540 -7.66 43.10 -11.59
C LEU A 540 -7.15 42.88 -13.03
N ALA A 541 -8.01 42.39 -13.94
CA ALA A 541 -7.66 42.04 -15.32
C ALA A 541 -7.77 43.20 -16.32
N THR A 542 -7.74 44.47 -15.87
CA THR A 542 -7.94 45.67 -16.71
C THR A 542 -6.84 45.95 -17.76
N THR A 543 -5.90 45.02 -17.97
CA THR A 543 -4.95 45.03 -19.09
C THR A 543 -4.75 43.61 -19.64
N ASP A 544 -5.70 43.11 -20.42
CA ASP A 544 -5.43 42.37 -21.66
C ASP A 544 -6.73 41.98 -22.40
N THR A 545 -6.65 41.99 -23.73
CA THR A 545 -7.73 41.84 -24.71
C THR A 545 -8.33 40.43 -24.81
N GLU A 546 -8.92 39.88 -23.74
CA GLU A 546 -9.74 38.65 -23.80
C GLU A 546 -11.09 38.76 -23.05
N ILE A 547 -11.57 39.97 -22.80
CA ILE A 547 -12.72 40.22 -21.92
C ILE A 547 -14.07 39.82 -22.56
N SER A 548 -14.18 39.73 -23.90
CA SER A 548 -15.50 39.57 -24.56
C SER A 548 -16.03 38.12 -24.71
N LYS A 549 -15.30 37.09 -24.24
CA LYS A 549 -15.78 35.68 -24.27
C LYS A 549 -16.12 35.11 -22.87
N ARG A 550 -15.82 35.84 -21.80
CA ARG A 550 -15.97 35.33 -20.41
C ARG A 550 -17.39 35.42 -19.85
N GLU A 551 -18.21 36.37 -20.31
CA GLU A 551 -19.57 36.56 -19.80
C GLU A 551 -20.52 35.38 -20.10
N GLN A 552 -20.25 34.55 -21.12
CA GLN A 552 -21.02 33.33 -21.40
C GLN A 552 -20.65 32.13 -20.50
N ASN A 553 -19.53 32.18 -19.76
CA ASN A 553 -19.03 31.05 -18.95
C ASN A 553 -19.49 31.04 -17.49
N LEU A 554 -20.22 32.06 -17.03
CA LEU A 554 -20.92 32.03 -15.72
C LEU A 554 -21.99 30.91 -15.66
N MET A 555 -22.46 30.43 -16.82
CA MET A 555 -23.45 29.35 -16.93
C MET A 555 -22.84 27.94 -16.75
N ASN A 556 -21.51 27.80 -16.83
CA ASN A 556 -20.78 26.53 -16.66
C ASN A 556 -19.87 26.58 -15.41
N CYS A 557 -20.46 26.77 -14.23
CA CYS A 557 -19.73 26.66 -12.97
C CYS A 557 -19.20 25.24 -12.76
N HIS A 558 -17.91 25.04 -12.97
CA HIS A 558 -17.24 23.77 -12.68
C HIS A 558 -17.22 23.51 -11.17
N SER A 559 -17.28 22.23 -10.79
CA SER A 559 -17.40 21.81 -9.38
C SER A 559 -16.23 22.28 -8.51
N GLU A 560 -15.03 22.44 -9.07
CA GLU A 560 -13.86 22.97 -8.36
C GLU A 560 -14.12 24.38 -7.82
N LYS A 561 -14.78 25.23 -8.61
CA LYS A 561 -15.06 26.63 -8.25
C LYS A 561 -16.04 26.71 -7.08
N LEU A 562 -17.04 25.82 -7.08
CA LEU A 562 -18.01 25.70 -5.99
C LEU A 562 -17.33 25.22 -4.69
N ALA A 563 -16.49 24.20 -4.79
CA ALA A 563 -15.73 23.69 -3.65
C ALA A 563 -14.80 24.76 -3.04
N VAL A 564 -14.09 25.53 -3.89
CA VAL A 564 -13.26 26.64 -3.42
C VAL A 564 -14.09 27.75 -2.77
N ALA A 565 -15.23 28.14 -3.38
CA ALA A 565 -16.11 29.14 -2.81
C ALA A 565 -16.65 28.71 -1.43
N LEU A 566 -17.04 27.44 -1.27
CA LEU A 566 -17.43 26.91 0.04
C LEU A 566 -16.26 26.97 1.05
N GLY A 567 -15.05 26.61 0.63
CA GLY A 567 -13.83 26.73 1.45
C GLY A 567 -13.53 28.16 1.90
N MET A 568 -13.77 29.14 1.04
CA MET A 568 -13.61 30.57 1.37
C MET A 568 -14.59 31.06 2.44
N ILE A 569 -15.78 30.47 2.50
CA ILE A 569 -16.81 30.85 3.49
C ILE A 569 -16.45 30.30 4.87
N HIS A 570 -15.96 29.06 4.93
CA HIS A 570 -15.88 28.31 6.19
C HIS A 570 -14.47 28.19 6.80
N LEU A 571 -13.42 28.35 6.00
CA LEU A 571 -12.04 28.18 6.48
C LEU A 571 -11.44 29.53 6.91
N PRO A 572 -10.68 29.57 8.03
CA PRO A 572 -9.99 30.79 8.47
C PRO A 572 -9.01 31.32 7.42
N GLN A 573 -8.84 32.64 7.29
CA GLN A 573 -8.02 33.32 6.26
C GLN A 573 -6.53 32.91 6.18
N SER A 574 -6.00 32.20 7.18
CA SER A 574 -4.65 31.61 7.14
C SER A 574 -4.57 30.16 6.61
N ALA A 575 -5.66 29.38 6.67
CA ALA A 575 -5.65 27.95 6.34
C ALA A 575 -5.83 27.65 4.83
N PRO A 576 -4.96 26.91 4.14
CA PRO A 576 -5.12 26.64 2.70
C PRO A 576 -6.43 25.91 2.38
N ILE A 577 -7.00 26.20 1.20
CA ILE A 577 -8.22 25.53 0.71
C ILE A 577 -7.81 24.30 -0.07
N ARG A 578 -8.19 23.12 0.42
CA ARG A 578 -7.87 21.83 -0.23
C ARG A 578 -9.09 21.29 -0.96
N VAL A 579 -8.97 21.12 -2.27
CA VAL A 579 -10.01 20.57 -3.14
C VAL A 579 -9.47 19.36 -3.87
N MET A 580 -10.26 18.31 -3.94
CA MET A 580 -9.93 17.08 -4.64
C MET A 580 -10.86 16.92 -5.84
N LYS A 581 -10.36 16.33 -6.93
CA LYS A 581 -11.10 16.13 -8.18
C LYS A 581 -10.83 14.74 -8.75
N ASN A 582 -11.88 14.05 -9.21
CA ASN A 582 -11.77 12.72 -9.83
C ASN A 582 -11.29 12.74 -11.29
N LEU A 583 -11.32 13.89 -11.95
CA LEU A 583 -10.86 14.10 -13.32
C LEU A 583 -9.73 15.11 -13.37
N ARG A 584 -8.93 15.09 -14.44
CA ARG A 584 -7.91 16.12 -14.69
C ARG A 584 -8.55 17.52 -14.68
N VAL A 585 -7.89 18.47 -14.01
CA VAL A 585 -8.35 19.87 -13.96
C VAL A 585 -8.37 20.44 -15.38
N CYS A 586 -9.33 21.30 -15.72
CA CYS A 586 -9.35 21.94 -17.04
C CYS A 586 -8.57 23.26 -17.05
N ARG A 587 -8.16 23.73 -18.24
CA ARG A 587 -7.35 24.95 -18.37
C ARG A 587 -8.04 26.18 -17.78
N ASP A 588 -9.36 26.27 -17.89
CA ASP A 588 -10.17 27.34 -17.31
C ASP A 588 -10.12 27.31 -15.77
N CYS A 589 -10.36 26.15 -15.15
CA CYS A 589 -10.27 26.00 -13.69
C CYS A 589 -8.87 26.31 -13.19
N HIS A 590 -7.82 25.76 -13.81
CA HIS A 590 -6.43 26.03 -13.41
C HIS A 590 -6.11 27.53 -13.47
N SER A 591 -6.48 28.20 -14.55
CA SER A 591 -6.25 29.65 -14.71
C SER A 591 -7.07 30.47 -13.72
N THR A 592 -8.31 30.07 -13.46
CA THR A 592 -9.18 30.72 -12.47
C THR A 592 -8.61 30.58 -11.06
N MET A 593 -8.11 29.39 -10.67
CA MET A 593 -7.52 29.19 -9.35
C MET A 593 -6.25 30.01 -9.13
N LYS A 594 -5.41 30.18 -10.16
CA LYS A 594 -4.28 31.13 -10.10
C LYS A 594 -4.80 32.53 -9.76
N LEU A 595 -5.74 33.04 -10.54
CA LEU A 595 -6.27 34.40 -10.34
C LEU A 595 -6.95 34.58 -8.97
N ILE A 596 -7.73 33.59 -8.51
CA ILE A 596 -8.34 33.60 -7.17
C ILE A 596 -7.24 33.63 -6.09
N SER A 597 -6.20 32.80 -6.22
CA SER A 597 -5.13 32.74 -5.21
C SER A 597 -4.43 34.10 -5.02
N LYS A 598 -4.29 34.86 -6.12
CA LYS A 598 -3.75 36.22 -6.12
C LYS A 598 -4.74 37.23 -5.55
N SER A 599 -5.98 37.22 -6.01
CA SER A 599 -6.98 38.23 -5.63
C SER A 599 -7.43 38.11 -4.18
N GLU A 600 -7.51 36.89 -3.66
CA GLU A 600 -7.93 36.60 -2.29
C GLU A 600 -6.74 36.46 -1.33
N ASN A 601 -5.50 36.58 -1.82
CA ASN A 601 -4.27 36.33 -1.07
C ASN A 601 -4.35 35.03 -0.27
N ARG A 602 -4.62 33.93 -0.98
CA ARG A 602 -5.06 32.67 -0.39
C ARG A 602 -4.50 31.49 -1.15
N GLU A 603 -3.85 30.59 -0.43
CA GLU A 603 -3.40 29.34 -1.02
C GLU A 603 -4.57 28.41 -1.32
N ILE A 604 -4.58 27.85 -2.54
CA ILE A 604 -5.51 26.82 -2.98
C ILE A 604 -4.69 25.61 -3.42
N ILE A 605 -5.00 24.46 -2.83
CA ILE A 605 -4.36 23.18 -3.16
C ILE A 605 -5.42 22.33 -3.85
N LEU A 606 -5.23 22.08 -5.15
CA LEU A 606 -6.16 21.30 -5.96
C LEU A 606 -5.49 20.00 -6.39
N ARG A 607 -6.04 18.87 -5.99
CA ARG A 607 -5.58 17.56 -6.43
C ARG A 607 -6.42 17.03 -7.58
N ASP A 608 -5.77 16.58 -8.63
CA ASP A 608 -6.38 15.79 -9.69
C ASP A 608 -5.86 14.33 -9.65
N PRO A 609 -6.30 13.43 -10.55
CA PRO A 609 -5.85 12.04 -10.53
C PRO A 609 -4.34 11.84 -10.72
N ILE A 610 -3.65 12.83 -11.29
CA ILE A 610 -2.25 12.76 -11.68
C ILE A 610 -1.36 13.43 -10.63
N ARG A 611 -1.78 14.59 -10.09
CA ARG A 611 -0.93 15.41 -9.21
C ARG A 611 -1.68 16.46 -8.40
N PHE A 612 -0.95 17.15 -7.54
CA PHE A 612 -1.36 18.38 -6.86
C PHE A 612 -0.94 19.62 -7.63
N HIS A 613 -1.79 20.63 -7.57
CA HIS A 613 -1.56 21.99 -8.05
C HIS A 613 -1.64 22.93 -6.85
N HIS A 614 -0.52 23.54 -6.49
CA HIS A 614 -0.47 24.52 -5.39
C HIS A 614 -0.52 25.91 -5.98
N PHE A 615 -1.66 26.59 -5.82
CA PHE A 615 -1.87 27.94 -6.29
C PHE A 615 -1.53 28.95 -5.19
N ARG A 616 -0.49 29.75 -5.42
CA ARG A 616 0.00 30.78 -4.49
C ARG A 616 0.34 32.04 -5.29
N ASP A 617 -0.23 33.18 -4.88
CA ASP A 617 0.02 34.50 -5.48
C ASP A 617 -0.04 34.54 -7.02
N GLY A 618 -1.02 33.86 -7.61
CA GLY A 618 -1.19 33.85 -9.08
C GLY A 618 -0.29 32.88 -9.84
N SER A 619 0.56 32.14 -9.14
CA SER A 619 1.39 31.08 -9.68
C SER A 619 0.85 29.70 -9.30
N CYS A 620 1.30 28.66 -10.00
CA CYS A 620 1.03 27.27 -9.67
C CYS A 620 2.35 26.50 -9.56
N SER A 621 2.47 25.56 -8.63
CA SER A 621 3.67 24.71 -8.45
C SER A 621 4.12 23.95 -9.70
N CYS A 622 3.26 23.85 -10.71
CA CYS A 622 3.60 23.21 -11.97
C CYS A 622 4.18 24.11 -13.06
N ALA A 623 4.31 25.41 -12.81
CA ALA A 623 4.78 26.38 -13.81
C ALA A 623 4.01 26.32 -15.15
N ASP A 624 2.70 26.03 -15.12
CA ASP A 624 1.83 25.83 -16.29
C ASP A 624 2.24 24.67 -17.23
N TYR A 625 3.18 23.83 -16.79
CA TYR A 625 3.56 22.59 -17.44
C TYR A 625 2.76 21.43 -16.86
N TRP A 626 1.60 21.11 -17.45
CA TRP A 626 0.84 19.91 -17.10
C TRP A 626 0.25 19.17 -18.26
#